data_AF-A0A8C5ZQ32-F1
#
_entry.id   AF-A0A8C5ZQ32-F1
#
_cell.length_a   1.000
_cell.length_b   1.000
_cell.length_c   1.000
_cell.angle_alpha   90.00
_cell.angle_beta   90.00
_cell.angle_gamma   90.00
#
_symmetry.space_group_name_H-M   'P 1'
#
loop_
_entity.id
_entity.type
_entity.pdbx_description
1 polymer ?
#
loop_
_entity_poly.entity_id
_entity_poly.type
_entity_poly.pdbx_seq_one_letter_code
_entity_poly.pdbx_strand_id
1 'polypeptide(L)'
;MREIVLIQAGRCGNQIGAKFWEVISDEHGIDPTGSYHGDSNLQLERINVYYNEAAGNKYVPRAILVDLEPGTMDSVRSGPFGQIFKPDNFVPLPL
;
A
#
# COMPACT_ATOMS: atom_id res chain seq x y z
N MET A 1 -10.05 -5.02 -16.86
CA MET A 1 -10.13 -4.65 -15.43
C MET A 1 -9.79 -3.16 -15.32
N ARG A 2 -10.47 -2.37 -14.49
CA ARG A 2 -10.10 -0.96 -14.26
C ARG A 2 -9.18 -0.89 -13.04
N GLU A 3 -8.09 -0.14 -13.17
CA GLU A 3 -7.10 0.02 -12.09
C GLU A 3 -7.34 1.35 -11.39
N ILE A 4 -7.04 1.41 -10.09
CA ILE A 4 -7.10 2.63 -9.29
C ILE A 4 -5.71 2.88 -8.71
N VAL A 5 -5.23 4.12 -8.84
CA VAL A 5 -4.02 4.59 -8.16
C VAL A 5 -4.45 5.50 -7.02
N LEU A 6 -4.07 5.15 -5.80
CA LEU A 6 -4.37 5.94 -4.60
C LEU A 6 -3.24 6.95 -4.36
N ILE A 7 -3.56 8.25 -4.40
CA ILE A 7 -2.64 9.30 -4.00
C ILE A 7 -3.03 9.75 -2.59
N GLN A 8 -2.14 9.51 -1.63
CA GLN A 8 -2.27 9.99 -0.25
C GLN A 8 -1.29 11.14 -0.04
N ALA A 9 -1.82 12.27 0.43
CA ALA A 9 -1.07 13.52 0.50
C ALA A 9 -1.17 14.17 1.89
N GLY A 10 -0.02 14.59 2.39
CA GLY A 10 0.15 15.22 3.69
C GLY A 10 -0.07 14.28 4.87
N ARG A 11 0.24 14.79 6.07
CA ARG A 11 0.24 14.01 7.31
C ARG A 11 -1.05 13.21 7.54
N CYS A 12 -2.21 13.86 7.44
CA CYS A 12 -3.49 13.21 7.65
C CYS A 12 -3.79 12.15 6.57
N GLY A 13 -3.55 12.49 5.30
CA GLY A 13 -3.78 11.58 4.17
C GLY A 13 -2.94 10.32 4.27
N ASN A 14 -1.65 10.46 4.60
CA ASN A 14 -0.73 9.34 4.77
C ASN A 14 -1.11 8.43 5.96
N GLN A 15 -1.62 8.97 7.07
CA GLN A 15 -2.07 8.16 8.21
C GLN A 15 -3.36 7.38 7.89
N ILE A 16 -4.34 8.03 7.27
CA ILE A 16 -5.59 7.37 6.86
C ILE A 16 -5.30 6.31 5.80
N GLY A 17 -4.46 6.64 4.80
CA GLY A 17 -4.11 5.71 3.75
C GLY A 17 -3.30 4.52 4.27
N ALA A 18 -2.39 4.70 5.24
CA ALA A 18 -1.73 3.59 5.92
C ALA A 18 -2.77 2.63 6.54
N LYS A 19 -3.77 3.16 7.25
CA LYS A 19 -4.81 2.32 7.85
C LYS A 19 -5.71 1.64 6.80
N PHE A 20 -6.00 2.33 5.70
CA PHE A 20 -6.72 1.75 4.56
C PHE A 20 -5.96 0.54 3.99
N TRP A 21 -4.65 0.67 3.79
CA TRP A 21 -3.82 -0.42 3.26
C TRP A 21 -3.70 -1.60 4.21
N GLU A 22 -3.73 -1.39 5.52
CA GLU A 22 -3.85 -2.49 6.50
C GLU A 22 -5.16 -3.27 6.29
N VAL A 23 -6.30 -2.57 6.31
CA VAL A 23 -7.62 -3.20 6.24
C VAL A 23 -7.84 -3.93 4.92
N ILE A 24 -7.50 -3.30 3.80
CA ILE A 24 -7.68 -3.92 2.48
C ILE A 24 -6.70 -5.10 2.27
N SER A 25 -5.50 -5.07 2.87
CA SER A 25 -4.60 -6.22 2.85
C SER A 25 -5.19 -7.40 3.61
N ASP A 26 -5.72 -7.16 4.81
CA ASP A 26 -6.37 -8.20 5.63
C ASP A 26 -7.57 -8.82 4.88
N GLU A 27 -8.42 -8.00 4.26
CA GLU A 27 -9.56 -8.46 3.46
C GLU A 27 -9.12 -9.35 2.27
N HIS A 28 -8.04 -8.96 1.59
CA HIS A 28 -7.47 -9.71 0.46
C HIS A 28 -6.51 -10.83 0.89
N GLY A 29 -6.31 -11.07 2.18
CA GLY A 29 -5.40 -12.09 2.69
C GLY A 29 -3.92 -11.84 2.33
N ILE A 30 -3.53 -10.58 2.17
CA ILE A 30 -2.16 -10.16 1.92
C ILE A 30 -1.48 -9.87 3.25
N ASP A 31 -0.33 -10.50 3.48
CA ASP A 31 0.44 -10.28 4.69
C ASP A 31 1.33 -9.01 4.61
N PRO A 32 1.95 -8.60 5.74
CA PRO A 32 2.91 -7.49 5.77
C PRO A 32 4.14 -7.60 4.83
N THR A 33 4.39 -8.78 4.24
CA THR A 33 5.49 -9.01 3.28
C THR A 33 5.04 -8.91 1.82
N GLY A 34 3.74 -8.74 1.59
CA GLY A 34 3.07 -8.69 0.30
C GLY A 34 2.68 -10.07 -0.22
N SER A 35 2.77 -11.12 0.58
CA SER A 35 2.48 -12.49 0.18
C SER A 35 1.01 -12.83 0.45
N TYR A 36 0.37 -13.55 -0.48
CA TYR A 36 -0.99 -14.02 -0.30
C TYR A 36 -1.04 -15.29 0.57
N HIS A 37 -1.87 -15.23 1.61
CA HIS A 37 -2.14 -16.32 2.56
C HIS A 37 -3.64 -16.56 2.77
N GLY A 38 -4.47 -16.12 1.83
CA GLY A 38 -5.91 -16.33 1.87
C GLY A 38 -6.34 -17.77 1.59
N ASP A 39 -7.59 -18.06 1.94
CA ASP A 39 -8.22 -19.38 1.80
C ASP A 39 -9.38 -19.38 0.80
N SER A 40 -9.74 -18.21 0.26
CA SER A 40 -10.88 -18.04 -0.64
C SER A 40 -10.48 -17.35 -1.94
N ASN A 41 -10.93 -17.92 -3.06
CA ASN A 41 -10.77 -17.34 -4.39
C ASN A 41 -11.39 -15.93 -4.51
N LEU A 42 -12.38 -15.61 -3.67
CA LEU A 42 -12.99 -14.29 -3.65
C LEU A 42 -11.97 -13.19 -3.27
N GLN A 43 -10.98 -13.51 -2.43
CA GLN A 43 -9.95 -12.57 -2.00
C GLN A 43 -8.97 -12.23 -3.14
N LEU A 44 -8.84 -13.07 -4.15
CA LEU A 44 -8.05 -12.76 -5.34
C LEU A 44 -8.89 -12.07 -6.43
N GLU A 45 -10.22 -12.07 -6.28
CA GLU A 45 -11.08 -11.40 -7.25
C GLU A 45 -10.80 -9.89 -7.22
N ARG A 46 -10.46 -9.33 -8.40
CA ARG A 46 -10.21 -7.89 -8.58
C ARG A 46 -9.08 -7.32 -7.69
N ILE A 47 -8.22 -8.17 -7.14
CA ILE A 47 -7.07 -7.71 -6.34
C ILE A 47 -6.17 -6.72 -7.12
N ASN A 48 -6.10 -6.90 -8.44
CA ASN A 48 -5.36 -6.04 -9.34
C ASN A 48 -5.92 -4.61 -9.51
N VAL A 49 -7.12 -4.32 -8.97
CA VAL A 49 -7.66 -2.96 -8.89
C VAL A 49 -6.76 -2.09 -8.02
N TYR A 50 -6.32 -2.62 -6.87
CA TYR A 50 -5.51 -1.92 -5.87
C TYR A 50 -4.05 -2.35 -5.86
N TYR A 51 -3.74 -3.58 -6.27
CA TYR A 51 -2.39 -4.13 -6.25
C TYR A 51 -1.82 -4.34 -7.64
N ASN A 52 -0.51 -4.25 -7.73
CA ASN A 52 0.28 -4.84 -8.81
C ASN A 52 0.83 -6.18 -8.32
N GLU A 53 0.71 -7.22 -9.13
CA GLU A 53 1.42 -8.48 -8.89
C GLU A 53 2.84 -8.34 -9.44
N ALA A 54 3.82 -8.39 -8.54
CA ALA A 54 5.23 -8.34 -8.84
C ALA A 54 5.84 -9.75 -8.83
N ALA A 55 7.12 -9.85 -9.24
CA ALA A 55 7.84 -11.11 -9.24
C ALA A 55 7.81 -11.79 -7.85
N GLY A 56 7.67 -13.12 -7.85
CA GLY A 56 7.60 -13.91 -6.61
C GLY A 56 6.24 -13.88 -5.93
N ASN A 57 5.15 -13.68 -6.68
CA ASN A 57 3.77 -13.62 -6.18
C ASN A 57 3.58 -12.58 -5.07
N LYS A 58 4.27 -11.45 -5.20
CA LYS A 58 4.18 -10.33 -4.25
C LYS A 58 3.19 -9.30 -4.75
N TYR A 59 2.26 -8.90 -3.88
CA TYR A 59 1.30 -7.85 -4.15
C TYR A 59 1.80 -6.52 -3.63
N VAL A 60 1.95 -5.55 -4.54
CA VAL A 60 2.46 -4.22 -4.26
C VAL A 60 1.34 -3.19 -4.42
N PRO A 61 1.04 -2.36 -3.41
CA PRO A 61 0.02 -1.32 -3.51
C PRO A 61 0.24 -0.36 -4.68
N ARG A 62 -0.83 -0.02 -5.37
CA ARG A 62 -0.91 1.10 -6.33
C ARG A 62 -1.13 2.40 -5.57
N ALA A 63 -0.14 2.78 -4.78
CA ALA A 63 -0.20 3.98 -3.94
C ALA A 63 0.97 4.92 -4.20
N ILE A 64 0.73 6.22 -4.10
CA ILE A 64 1.75 7.25 -4.04
C ILE A 64 1.56 8.03 -2.74
N LEU A 65 2.64 8.17 -1.97
CA LEU A 65 2.70 8.91 -0.72
C LEU A 65 3.43 10.21 -0.94
N VAL A 66 2.74 11.32 -0.69
CA VAL A 66 3.30 12.65 -0.87
C VAL A 66 3.26 13.37 0.46
N ASP A 67 4.40 13.91 0.89
CA ASP A 67 4.45 14.73 2.10
C ASP A 67 5.56 15.78 2.02
N LEU A 68 5.34 16.92 2.68
CA LEU A 68 6.37 17.94 2.91
C LEU A 68 7.19 17.62 4.17
N GLU A 69 6.64 16.80 5.07
CA GLU A 69 7.28 16.38 6.32
C GLU A 69 7.79 14.92 6.23
N PRO A 70 9.12 14.69 6.18
CA PRO A 70 9.68 13.33 6.07
C PRO A 70 9.25 12.38 7.20
N GLY A 71 9.05 12.89 8.41
CA GLY A 71 8.71 12.08 9.58
C GLY A 71 7.40 11.30 9.46
N THR A 72 6.43 11.82 8.69
CA THR A 72 5.18 11.07 8.42
C THR A 72 5.47 9.85 7.56
N MET A 73 6.27 10.01 6.50
CA MET A 73 6.61 8.92 5.59
C MET A 73 7.44 7.85 6.28
N ASP A 74 8.36 8.22 7.16
CA ASP A 74 9.13 7.28 7.98
C ASP A 74 8.22 6.48 8.91
N SER A 75 7.21 7.13 9.49
CA SER A 75 6.19 6.47 10.32
C SER A 75 5.43 5.41 9.52
N VAL A 76 4.95 5.73 8.31
CA VAL A 76 4.26 4.77 7.45
C VAL A 76 5.18 3.61 7.02
N ARG A 77 6.44 3.91 6.69
CA ARG A 77 7.44 2.89 6.31
C ARG A 77 7.79 1.95 7.46
N SER A 78 7.79 2.46 8.69
CA SER A 78 7.99 1.67 9.91
C SER A 78 6.74 0.92 10.37
N GLY A 79 5.58 1.24 9.77
CA GLY A 79 4.31 0.59 10.05
C GLY A 79 4.27 -0.87 9.59
N PRO A 80 3.25 -1.64 10.02
CA PRO A 80 3.17 -3.08 9.73
C PRO A 80 3.28 -3.39 8.24
N PHE A 81 2.57 -2.64 7.39
CA PHE A 81 2.58 -2.79 5.93
C PHE A 81 3.52 -1.80 5.24
N GLY A 82 4.45 -1.15 5.95
CA GLY A 82 5.36 -0.19 5.35
C GLY A 82 6.26 -0.80 4.27
N GLN A 83 6.55 -2.10 4.36
CA GLN A 83 7.46 -2.83 3.46
C GLN A 83 6.82 -3.28 2.14
N ILE A 84 5.48 -3.27 2.02
CA ILE A 84 4.82 -3.66 0.76
C ILE A 84 4.84 -2.53 -0.28
N PHE A 85 5.04 -1.29 0.15
CA PHE A 85 5.19 -0.15 -0.74
C PHE A 85 6.57 -0.14 -1.38
N LYS A 86 6.64 0.22 -2.68
CA LYS A 86 7.93 0.47 -3.32
C LYS A 86 8.57 1.73 -2.71
N PRO A 87 9.90 1.75 -2.51
CA PRO A 87 10.61 2.95 -2.06
C PRO A 87 10.30 4.18 -2.93
N ASP A 88 10.18 3.98 -4.24
CA ASP A 88 9.89 5.04 -5.23
C ASP A 88 8.47 5.63 -5.10
N ASN A 89 7.57 4.97 -4.35
CA ASN A 89 6.23 5.49 -4.11
C ASN A 89 6.19 6.58 -3.02
N PHE A 90 7.27 6.76 -2.26
CA PHE A 90 7.40 7.82 -1.28
C PHE A 90 8.05 9.05 -1.92
N VAL A 91 7.27 10.11 -2.09
CA VAL A 91 7.66 11.34 -2.77
C VAL A 91 7.74 12.48 -1.73
N PRO A 92 8.92 12.75 -1.16
CA PRO A 92 9.12 13.95 -0.36
C PRO A 92 9.08 15.18 -1.25
N LEU A 93 8.30 16.18 -0.86
CA LEU A 93 8.27 17.46 -1.55
C LEU A 93 9.23 18.44 -0.86
N PRO A 94 10.16 19.06 -1.61
CA PRO A 94 10.97 20.15 -1.07
C PRO A 94 10.06 21.35 -0.81
N LEU A 95 10.26 22.00 0.35
CA LEU A 95 9.73 23.33 0.63
C LEU A 95 10.45 24.40 -0.19
#